data_AF-A0A2H5Q006-F1
#
_entry.id   AF-A0A2H5Q006-F1
#
_cell.length_a   1.000
_cell.length_b   1.000
_cell.length_c   1.000
_cell.angle_alpha   90.00
_cell.angle_beta   90.00
_cell.angle_gamma   90.00
#
_symmetry.space_group_name_H-M   'P 1'
#
loop_
_entity.id
_entity.type
_entity.pdbx_description
1 polymer ?
#
loop_
_entity_poly.entity_id
_entity_poly.type
_entity_poly.pdbx_seq_one_letter_code
_entity_poly.pdbx_strand_id
1 'polypeptide(L)'
;MWRRYSHDELLRATDQFSEKNLIGIGSYGSVYKGRFLDGTEVALKVFNLQHEGALNSFDAECEMLKNIRPRNLVKIISSCTNHNFKALILEHMPNGSLEDCLKNLGSASEEYMPRRRSQL
;
A
#
# COMPACT_ATOMS: atom_id res chain seq x y z
N MET A 1 11.71 -18.37 8.04
CA MET A 1 12.71 -17.33 7.69
C MET A 1 12.01 -16.30 6.82
N TRP A 2 12.01 -15.01 7.16
CA TRP A 2 11.42 -13.97 6.30
C TRP A 2 12.39 -13.65 5.16
N ARG A 3 11.88 -13.50 3.93
CA ARG A 3 12.70 -13.13 2.77
C ARG A 3 13.17 -11.69 2.93
N ARG A 4 14.46 -11.45 2.74
CA ARG A 4 15.03 -10.10 2.73
C ARG A 4 14.94 -9.54 1.31
N TYR A 5 14.41 -8.34 1.17
CA TYR A 5 14.35 -7.61 -0.09
C TYR A 5 15.40 -6.49 -0.08
N SER A 6 16.14 -6.36 -1.17
CA SER A 6 17.09 -5.27 -1.39
C SER A 6 16.40 -4.00 -1.89
N HIS A 7 17.01 -2.84 -1.67
CA HIS A 7 16.50 -1.57 -2.19
C HIS A 7 16.36 -1.59 -3.71
N ASP A 8 17.31 -2.21 -4.43
CA ASP A 8 17.25 -2.37 -5.89
C ASP A 8 16.09 -3.25 -6.36
N GLU A 9 15.74 -4.30 -5.62
CA GLU A 9 14.54 -5.09 -5.91
C GLU A 9 13.28 -4.25 -5.75
N LEU A 10 13.21 -3.41 -4.71
CA LEU A 10 12.07 -2.52 -4.50
C LEU A 10 11.97 -1.47 -5.61
N LEU A 11 13.10 -0.87 -5.99
CA LEU A 11 13.20 0.09 -7.10
C LEU A 11 12.67 -0.51 -8.41
N ARG A 12 13.10 -1.72 -8.76
CA ARG A 12 12.59 -2.40 -9.97
C ARG A 12 11.11 -2.74 -9.85
N ALA A 13 10.67 -3.20 -8.68
CA ALA A 13 9.29 -3.59 -8.47
C ALA A 13 8.30 -2.43 -8.60
N THR A 14 8.73 -1.20 -8.28
CA THR A 14 7.89 0.02 -8.31
C THR A 14 8.11 0.91 -9.52
N ASP A 15 8.87 0.46 -10.53
CA ASP A 15 9.31 1.33 -11.64
C ASP A 15 9.96 2.62 -11.12
N GLN A 16 10.95 2.46 -10.25
CA GLN A 16 11.69 3.54 -9.61
C GLN A 16 10.83 4.49 -8.76
N PHE A 17 9.86 3.94 -8.04
CA PHE A 17 8.88 4.71 -7.26
C PHE A 17 8.11 5.74 -8.11
N SER A 18 7.82 5.38 -9.37
CA SER A 18 7.04 6.17 -10.30
C SER A 18 5.67 6.54 -9.74
N GLU A 19 5.22 7.78 -10.03
CA GLU A 19 3.88 8.26 -9.64
C GLU A 19 2.76 7.37 -10.19
N LYS A 20 2.98 6.68 -11.32
CA LYS A 20 2.01 5.71 -11.88
C LYS A 20 1.70 4.57 -10.92
N ASN A 21 2.65 4.24 -10.06
CA ASN A 21 2.52 3.19 -9.06
C ASN A 21 2.16 3.75 -7.68
N LEU A 22 2.00 5.06 -7.51
CA LEU A 22 1.56 5.64 -6.24
C LEU A 22 0.08 5.31 -6.01
N ILE A 23 -0.22 4.57 -4.96
CA ILE A 23 -1.58 4.17 -4.60
C ILE A 23 -2.11 4.86 -3.35
N GLY A 24 -1.25 5.58 -2.63
CA GLY A 24 -1.69 6.37 -1.48
C GLY A 24 -0.57 7.21 -0.87
N ILE A 25 -0.95 8.29 -0.21
CA ILE A 25 -0.07 9.13 0.60
C ILE A 25 -0.62 9.10 2.01
N GLY A 26 0.19 8.66 2.97
CA GLY A 26 -0.13 8.68 4.39
C GLY A 26 0.66 9.74 5.14
N SER A 27 0.38 9.89 6.43
CA SER A 27 1.01 10.91 7.28
C SER A 27 2.54 10.80 7.34
N TYR A 28 3.08 9.58 7.30
CA TYR A 28 4.51 9.32 7.49
C TYR A 28 5.24 8.89 6.21
N GLY A 29 4.57 8.93 5.06
CA GLY A 29 5.17 8.47 3.81
C GLY A 29 4.17 8.09 2.73
N SER A 30 4.69 7.48 1.67
CA SER A 30 3.93 7.15 0.46
C SER A 30 3.83 5.64 0.28
N VAL A 31 2.74 5.18 -0.32
CA VAL A 31 2.48 3.77 -0.60
C VAL A 31 2.46 3.55 -2.10
N TYR A 32 3.31 2.64 -2.57
CA TYR A 32 3.42 2.29 -3.99
C TYR A 32 2.96 0.86 -4.24
N LYS A 33 2.26 0.63 -5.34
CA LYS A 33 2.07 -0.71 -5.89
C LYS A 33 3.40 -1.20 -6.47
N GLY A 34 3.76 -2.44 -6.20
CA GLY A 34 4.93 -3.07 -6.78
C GLY A 34 4.66 -4.50 -7.22
N ARG A 35 5.46 -4.97 -8.18
CA ARG A 35 5.44 -6.37 -8.63
C ARG A 35 6.86 -6.91 -8.75
N PHE A 36 7.17 -7.96 -7.99
CA PHE A 36 8.45 -8.64 -8.09
C PHE A 36 8.54 -9.55 -9.33
N LEU A 37 9.76 -9.95 -9.70
CA LEU A 37 10.02 -10.80 -10.87
C LEU A 37 9.33 -12.18 -10.80
N ASP A 38 9.09 -12.68 -9.59
CA ASP A 38 8.34 -13.92 -9.35
C ASP A 38 6.81 -13.75 -9.50
N GLY A 39 6.36 -12.55 -9.85
CA GLY A 39 4.96 -12.21 -10.05
C GLY A 39 4.23 -11.75 -8.79
N THR A 40 4.87 -11.77 -7.62
CA THR A 40 4.27 -11.34 -6.35
C THR A 40 3.94 -9.85 -6.40
N GLU A 41 2.65 -9.51 -6.25
CA GLU A 41 2.19 -8.13 -6.08
C GLU A 41 2.25 -7.71 -4.61
N VAL A 42 2.74 -6.49 -4.36
CA VAL A 42 2.93 -5.94 -3.02
C VAL A 42 2.52 -4.47 -2.97
N ALA A 43 2.24 -3.99 -1.75
CA ALA A 43 2.20 -2.58 -1.44
C ALA A 43 3.47 -2.19 -0.67
N LEU A 44 4.13 -1.12 -1.10
CA LEU A 44 5.41 -0.65 -0.57
C LEU A 44 5.23 0.71 0.09
N LYS A 45 5.20 0.71 1.43
CA LYS A 45 5.13 1.94 2.20
C LYS A 45 6.55 2.47 2.44
N VAL A 46 6.89 3.55 1.76
CA VAL A 46 8.18 4.25 1.87
C VAL A 46 8.02 5.41 2.85
N PHE A 47 8.83 5.44 3.90
CA PHE A 47 8.72 6.46 4.96
C PHE A 47 9.49 7.72 4.59
N ASN A 48 8.89 8.88 4.84
CA ASN A 48 9.57 10.16 4.72
C ASN A 48 10.39 10.44 5.98
N LEU A 49 11.68 10.11 5.96
CA LEU A 49 12.57 10.25 7.12
C LEU A 49 12.82 11.68 7.58
N GLN A 50 12.44 12.68 6.77
CA GLN A 50 12.50 14.09 7.15
C GLN A 50 11.29 14.52 7.99
N HIS A 51 10.21 13.73 7.99
CA HIS A 51 9.02 14.03 8.77
C HIS A 51 9.22 13.64 10.24
N GLU A 52 8.90 14.55 11.16
CA GLU A 52 8.95 14.30 12.59
C GLU A 52 8.08 13.08 12.96
N GLY A 53 8.63 12.16 13.74
CA GLY A 53 7.92 10.94 14.14
C GLY A 53 7.86 9.82 13.08
N ALA A 54 8.36 10.02 11.86
CA ALA A 54 8.35 8.95 10.84
C ALA A 54 9.18 7.71 11.25
N LEU A 55 10.31 7.93 11.94
CA LEU A 55 11.12 6.85 12.51
C LEU A 55 10.35 6.08 13.58
N ASN A 56 9.67 6.78 14.49
CA ASN A 56 8.85 6.16 15.53
C ASN A 56 7.68 5.37 14.92
N SER A 57 7.02 5.91 13.88
CA SER A 57 5.98 5.19 13.14
C SER A 57 6.52 3.93 12.48
N PHE A 58 7.70 4.00 11.86
CA PHE A 58 8.34 2.84 11.26
C PHE A 58 8.65 1.75 12.29
N ASP A 59 9.22 2.14 13.45
CA ASP A 59 9.57 1.19 14.50
C ASP A 59 8.32 0.56 15.13
N ALA A 60 7.26 1.34 15.38
CA ALA A 60 5.98 0.84 15.85
C ALA A 60 5.34 -0.16 14.87
N GLU A 61 5.34 0.16 13.57
CA GLU A 61 4.82 -0.75 12.54
C GLU A 61 5.70 -2.01 12.40
N CYS A 62 7.02 -1.90 12.58
CA CYS A 62 7.92 -3.05 12.66
C CYS A 62 7.74 -3.89 13.92
N GLU A 63 7.24 -3.32 15.01
CA GLU A 63 6.89 -4.06 16.21
C GLU A 63 5.63 -4.91 15.99
N MET A 64 4.63 -4.36 15.27
CA MET A 64 3.44 -5.12 14.84
C MET A 64 3.82 -6.34 14.00
N LEU A 65 4.84 -6.22 13.15
CA LEU A 65 5.45 -7.32 12.41
C LEU A 65 5.86 -8.49 13.32
N LYS A 66 6.49 -8.20 14.46
CA LYS A 66 7.06 -9.21 15.37
C LYS A 66 6.00 -9.89 16.24
N ASN A 67 4.98 -9.15 16.63
CA ASN A 67 4.17 -9.52 17.79
C ASN A 67 2.76 -10.02 17.45
N ILE A 68 2.26 -9.86 16.22
CA ILE A 68 0.84 -10.14 15.90
C ILE A 68 0.74 -10.89 14.56
N ARG A 69 -0.06 -11.97 14.51
CA ARG A 69 -0.66 -12.51 13.27
C ARG A 69 -2.10 -12.01 13.18
N PRO A 70 -2.33 -10.77 12.75
CA PRO A 70 -3.68 -10.23 12.74
C PRO A 70 -4.47 -10.88 11.61
N ARG A 71 -5.60 -11.51 11.94
CA ARG A 71 -6.48 -12.14 10.93
C ARG A 71 -7.23 -11.09 10.10
N ASN A 72 -7.28 -9.83 10.55
CA ASN A 72 -8.08 -8.73 9.97
C ASN A 72 -7.26 -7.47 9.65
N LEU A 73 -5.91 -7.51 9.68
CA LEU A 73 -5.06 -6.39 9.27
C LEU A 73 -4.22 -6.79 8.07
N VAL A 74 -3.83 -5.80 7.25
CA VAL A 74 -2.94 -6.02 6.12
C VAL A 74 -1.65 -6.67 6.60
N LYS A 75 -1.30 -7.80 5.98
CA LYS A 75 -0.13 -8.56 6.37
C LYS A 75 1.13 -7.83 5.94
N ILE A 76 1.98 -7.52 6.91
CA ILE A 76 3.33 -7.03 6.62
C ILE A 76 4.20 -8.27 6.30
N ILE A 77 4.85 -8.25 5.13
CA ILE A 77 5.68 -9.36 4.60
C ILE A 77 7.10 -9.25 5.12
N SER A 78 7.70 -8.05 5.04
CA SER A 78 9.06 -7.76 5.48
C SER A 78 9.25 -6.25 5.59
N SER A 79 10.38 -5.82 6.15
CA SER A 79 10.89 -4.46 6.02
C SER A 79 12.18 -4.43 5.18
N CYS A 80 12.50 -3.26 4.62
CA CYS A 80 13.78 -2.96 3.98
C CYS A 80 14.32 -1.67 4.59
N THR A 81 15.54 -1.71 5.11
CA THR A 81 16.16 -0.60 5.82
C THR A 81 17.59 -0.34 5.34
N ASN A 82 17.90 0.93 5.14
CA ASN A 82 19.23 1.50 4.93
C ASN A 82 19.30 2.83 5.72
N HIS A 83 20.48 3.44 5.82
CA HIS A 83 20.70 4.70 6.54
C HIS A 83 19.71 5.81 6.17
N ASN A 84 19.38 5.95 4.88
CA ASN A 84 18.50 7.02 4.37
C ASN A 84 17.21 6.49 3.75
N PHE A 85 16.88 5.20 3.95
CA PHE A 85 15.71 4.59 3.34
C PHE A 85 15.08 3.58 4.28
N LYS A 86 13.78 3.74 4.54
CA LYS A 86 13.00 2.75 5.29
C LYS A 86 11.70 2.49 4.55
N ALA A 87 11.42 1.21 4.34
CA ALA A 87 10.18 0.78 3.72
C ALA A 87 9.62 -0.49 4.38
N LEU A 88 8.29 -0.59 4.33
CA LEU A 88 7.57 -1.82 4.64
C LEU A 88 7.03 -2.43 3.37
N ILE A 89 7.22 -3.74 3.24
CA ILE A 89 6.65 -4.56 2.19
C ILE A 89 5.39 -5.20 2.76
N LEU A 90 4.24 -4.91 2.17
CA LEU A 90 2.93 -5.34 2.60
C LEU A 90 2.27 -6.18 1.51
N GLU A 91 1.37 -7.06 1.92
CA GLU A 91 0.46 -7.75 1.01
C GLU A 91 -0.41 -6.72 0.26
N HIS A 92 -0.49 -6.86 -1.06
CA HIS A 92 -1.31 -5.97 -1.88
C HIS A 92 -2.80 -6.29 -1.69
N MET A 93 -3.59 -5.27 -1.36
CA MET A 93 -5.03 -5.38 -1.23
C MET A 93 -5.70 -4.92 -2.53
N PRO A 94 -6.27 -5.83 -3.34
CA PRO A 94 -6.80 -5.47 -4.66
C PRO A 94 -8.00 -4.52 -4.61
N ASN A 95 -8.74 -4.50 -3.48
CA ASN A 95 -9.89 -3.63 -3.29
C ASN A 95 -9.50 -2.23 -2.74
N GLY A 96 -8.20 -1.95 -2.62
CA GLY A 96 -7.71 -0.67 -2.09
C GLY A 96 -8.00 -0.49 -0.60
N SER A 97 -8.06 0.76 -0.19
CA SER A 97 -8.38 1.14 1.18
C SER A 97 -9.88 1.02 1.47
N LEU A 98 -10.25 1.06 2.75
CA LEU A 98 -11.66 1.14 3.14
C LEU A 98 -12.35 2.37 2.54
N GLU A 99 -11.63 3.50 2.46
CA GLU A 99 -12.15 4.73 1.86
C GLU A 99 -12.48 4.52 0.37
N ASP A 100 -11.62 3.82 -0.37
CA ASP A 100 -11.84 3.49 -1.78
C ASP A 100 -13.08 2.60 -1.94
N CYS A 101 -13.23 1.59 -1.08
CA CYS A 101 -14.39 0.72 -1.07
C CYS A 101 -15.70 1.50 -0.82
N LEU A 102 -15.70 2.45 0.13
CA LEU A 102 -16.87 3.28 0.44
C LEU A 102 -17.24 4.22 -0.71
N LYS A 103 -16.25 4.82 -1.39
CA LYS A 103 -16.47 5.67 -2.56
C LYS A 103 -17.08 4.88 -3.74
N ASN A 104 -16.59 3.66 -3.97
CA ASN A 104 -17.09 2.78 -5.03
C ASN A 104 -18.53 2.29 -4.78
N LEU A 105 -18.91 2.11 -3.51
CA LEU A 105 -20.31 1.80 -3.13
C LEU A 105 -21.27 2.95 -3.43
N GLY A 106 -20.84 4.20 -3.24
CA GLY A 106 -21.64 5.39 -3.55
C GLY A 106 -21.87 5.58 -5.06
N SER A 107 -20.84 5.31 -5.87
CA SER A 107 -20.91 5.47 -7.34
C SER A 107 -21.73 4.38 -8.03
N ALA A 108 -21.88 3.19 -7.42
CA ALA A 108 -22.78 2.15 -7.93
C ALA A 108 -24.28 2.52 -7.80
N SER A 109 -24.63 3.53 -7.00
CA SER A 109 -26.03 3.90 -6.75
C SER A 109 -26.62 4.88 -7.79
N GLU A 110 -25.79 5.57 -8.57
CA GLU A 110 -26.25 6.51 -9.62
C GLU A 110 -26.47 5.84 -10.99
N GLU A 111 -25.90 4.66 -11.23
CA GLU A 111 -26.04 3.94 -12.51
C GLU A 111 -27.35 3.12 -12.62
N TYR A 112 -28.12 3.03 -11.52
CA TYR A 112 -29.36 2.25 -11.41
C TYR A 112 -30.65 3.08 -11.46
N MET A 113 -30.65 4.24 -12.13
CA MET A 113 -31.90 4.94 -12.47
C MET A 113 -32.32 4.59 -13.90
N PRO A 114 -33.37 3.77 -14.11
CA PRO A 114 -33.85 3.48 -15.45
C PRO A 114 -34.39 4.76 -16.08
N ARG A 115 -33.83 5.15 -17.24
CA ARG A 115 -34.38 6.24 -18.05
C ARG A 115 -35.85 5.96 -18.29
N ARG A 116 -36.73 6.84 -17.81
CA ARG A 116 -38.14 6.85 -18.20
C ARG A 116 -38.18 6.95 -19.73
N ARG A 117 -38.52 5.84 -20.40
CA ARG A 117 -38.96 5.90 -21.80
C ARG A 117 -40.33 6.56 -21.79
N SER A 118 -40.35 7.87 -21.99
CA SER A 118 -41.51 8.58 -22.49
C SER A 118 -41.34 8.75 -24.00
N GLN A 119 -41.96 7.87 -24.78
CA GLN A 119 -42.31 8.16 -26.17
C GLN A 119 -43.73 7.65 -26.43
N LEU A 120 -44.59 8.64 -26.71
CA LEU A 120 -45.99 8.62 -27.18
C LEU A 120 -47.06 8.20 -26.16
#